data_AF-A0A975IX76-F1
#
_entry.id   AF-A0A975IX76-F1
#
_cell.length_a   1.000
_cell.length_b   1.000
_cell.length_c   1.000
_cell.angle_alpha   90.00
_cell.angle_beta   90.00
_cell.angle_gamma   90.00
#
_symmetry.space_group_name_H-M   'P 1'
#
loop_
_entity.id
_entity.type
_entity.pdbx_description
1 polymer ?
#
loop_
_entity_poly.entity_id
_entity_poly.type
_entity_poly.pdbx_seq_one_letter_code
_entity_poly.pdbx_strand_id
1 'polypeptide(L)'
;MKKLRSGQEFMAPLAARAINNPELCDGRLCMQDYVLLINDSRYSVPTLRLITARNVDEARSIADLVLAESPYHRSVEASDRHGSLFVVPDPPPQNRDPDLPEDASRPD
;
A
#
# COMPACT_ATOMS: atom_id res chain seq x y z
N MET A 1 54.29 33.62 9.22
CA MET A 1 54.00 32.95 10.50
C MET A 1 52.50 32.69 10.62
N LYS A 2 52.05 31.44 10.46
CA LYS A 2 51.04 30.74 11.28
C LYS A 2 50.82 29.35 10.65
N LYS A 3 51.35 28.33 11.34
CA LYS A 3 51.04 26.91 11.15
C LYS A 3 49.82 26.58 12.02
N LEU A 4 48.99 25.63 11.57
CA LEU A 4 48.19 24.61 12.29
C LEU A 4 47.56 23.77 11.14
N ARG A 5 47.97 22.53 10.79
CA ARG A 5 47.77 21.23 11.46
C ARG A 5 46.30 21.06 11.89
N SER A 6 45.58 19.95 11.75
CA SER A 6 45.82 18.55 11.37
C SER A 6 44.45 17.85 11.53
N GLY A 7 44.22 16.72 10.85
CA GLY A 7 43.05 15.86 11.04
C GLY A 7 42.39 15.51 9.69
N GLN A 8 42.71 14.44 8.97
CA GLN A 8 42.79 13.05 9.44
C GLN A 8 41.48 12.71 10.17
N GLU A 9 40.58 11.82 9.76
CA GLU A 9 40.54 10.75 8.78
C GLU A 9 39.07 10.25 8.80
N PHE A 10 38.62 9.63 7.71
CA PHE A 10 37.53 8.63 7.67
C PHE A 10 36.16 8.99 8.27
N MET A 11 35.19 9.29 7.39
CA MET A 11 33.88 8.61 7.37
C MET A 11 33.04 9.13 6.18
N ALA A 12 33.39 8.72 4.97
CA ALA A 12 32.35 8.07 4.16
C ALA A 12 32.41 6.60 4.60
N PRO A 13 31.32 5.97 5.07
CA PRO A 13 30.21 5.65 4.15
C PRO A 13 28.83 5.49 4.82
N LEU A 14 27.78 6.09 4.21
CA LEU A 14 26.47 5.43 4.17
C LEU A 14 25.67 5.76 2.89
N ALA A 15 26.37 6.27 1.87
CA ALA A 15 25.92 6.20 0.49
C ALA A 15 26.60 5.00 -0.18
N ALA A 16 26.31 3.80 0.30
CA ALA A 16 26.74 2.58 -0.37
C ALA A 16 25.83 1.41 -0.01
N ARG A 17 25.08 0.98 -1.04
CA ARG A 17 24.62 -0.40 -1.28
C ARG A 17 23.40 -0.80 -0.44
N ALA A 18 22.18 -0.88 -0.96
CA ALA A 18 21.80 -1.40 -2.27
C ALA A 18 20.50 -0.75 -2.78
N ILE A 19 20.61 0.19 -3.72
CA ILE A 19 19.52 0.49 -4.66
C ILE A 19 20.16 0.53 -6.05
N ASN A 20 20.88 -0.55 -6.37
CA ASN A 20 21.34 -0.83 -7.72
C ASN A 20 20.78 -2.20 -8.07
N ASN A 21 19.48 -2.22 -8.34
CA ASN A 21 18.91 -3.18 -9.27
C ASN A 21 18.09 -2.37 -10.28
N PRO A 22 18.75 -1.68 -11.21
CA PRO A 22 18.09 -1.31 -12.44
C PRO A 22 17.77 -2.63 -13.16
N GLU A 23 16.48 -2.98 -13.20
CA GLU A 23 15.92 -3.69 -14.35
C GLU A 23 16.65 -4.97 -14.79
N LEU A 24 16.81 -5.96 -13.90
CA LEU A 24 17.00 -7.34 -14.35
C LEU A 24 15.63 -7.92 -14.77
N CYS A 25 15.03 -7.33 -15.80
CA CYS A 25 13.89 -7.88 -16.51
C CYS A 25 14.42 -8.86 -17.57
N ASP A 26 14.86 -10.03 -17.13
CA ASP A 26 15.32 -11.12 -18.00
C ASP A 26 14.11 -11.77 -18.69
N GLY A 27 13.52 -11.09 -19.67
CA GLY A 27 12.40 -11.58 -20.50
C GLY A 27 11.12 -11.97 -19.75
N ARG A 28 11.04 -11.73 -18.43
CA ARG A 28 9.94 -12.06 -17.53
C ARG A 28 9.60 -10.83 -16.69
N LEU A 29 8.31 -10.52 -16.63
CA LEU A 29 7.66 -9.39 -15.96
C LEU A 29 8.43 -8.89 -14.72
N CYS A 30 8.91 -7.66 -14.76
CA CYS A 30 9.63 -7.05 -13.65
C CYS A 30 8.70 -6.75 -12.47
N MET A 31 9.09 -7.22 -11.29
CA MET A 31 8.43 -6.93 -10.02
C MET A 31 8.77 -5.49 -9.59
N GLN A 32 7.77 -4.73 -9.17
CA GLN A 32 7.88 -3.35 -8.70
C GLN A 32 7.38 -3.22 -7.27
N ASP A 33 8.01 -2.34 -6.50
CA ASP A 33 7.60 -2.05 -5.12
C ASP A 33 6.51 -0.98 -5.10
N TYR A 34 5.47 -1.24 -4.32
CA TYR A 34 4.37 -0.29 -4.07
C TYR A 34 4.18 -0.10 -2.57
N VAL A 35 3.84 1.11 -2.18
CA VAL A 35 3.50 1.49 -0.82
C VAL A 35 1.99 1.65 -0.72
N LEU A 36 1.37 0.85 0.15
CA LEU A 36 -0.03 0.97 0.51
C LEU A 36 -0.18 1.81 1.79
N LEU A 37 -0.99 2.86 1.70
CA LEU A 37 -1.46 3.71 2.79
C LEU A 37 -2.88 3.27 3.15
N ILE A 38 -3.02 2.57 4.26
CA ILE A 38 -4.29 2.00 4.73
C ILE A 38 -4.91 3.00 5.71
N ASN A 39 -6.01 3.62 5.31
CA ASN A 39 -6.80 4.47 6.20
C ASN A 39 -7.78 3.59 6.97
N ASP A 40 -7.60 3.51 8.28
CA ASP A 40 -8.46 2.76 9.20
C ASP A 40 -9.20 3.73 10.12
N SER A 41 -10.50 3.51 10.32
CA SER A 41 -11.35 4.36 11.17
C SER A 41 -10.97 4.40 12.65
N ARG A 42 -10.16 3.45 13.13
CA ARG A 42 -9.72 3.35 14.53
C ARG A 42 -8.53 4.26 14.83
N TYR A 43 -7.80 4.72 13.82
CA TYR A 43 -6.58 5.49 13.99
C TYR A 43 -6.67 6.80 13.20
N SER A 44 -6.04 7.86 13.71
CA SER A 44 -6.00 9.16 13.04
C SER A 44 -4.92 9.26 11.96
N VAL A 45 -4.07 8.23 11.83
CA VAL A 45 -2.95 8.19 10.87
C VAL A 45 -3.02 6.90 10.03
N PRO A 46 -2.67 6.96 8.74
CA PRO A 46 -2.66 5.78 7.88
C PRO A 46 -1.56 4.79 8.29
N THR A 47 -1.85 3.51 8.14
CA THR A 47 -0.85 2.44 8.28
C THR A 47 -0.15 2.21 6.96
N LEU A 48 1.18 2.13 6.98
CA LEU A 48 2.00 1.87 5.80
C LEU A 48 2.28 0.38 5.64
N ARG A 49 2.10 -0.14 4.42
CA ARG A 49 2.47 -1.53 4.06
C ARG A 49 3.20 -1.54 2.72
N LEU A 50 4.40 -2.10 2.70
CA LEU A 50 5.16 -2.30 1.47
C LEU A 50 4.75 -3.62 0.82
N ILE A 51 4.47 -3.59 -0.48
CA ILE A 51 4.16 -4.78 -1.29
C ILE A 51 5.04 -4.79 -2.53
N THR A 52 5.15 -5.95 -3.15
CA THR A 52 5.80 -6.11 -4.46
C THR A 52 4.80 -6.75 -5.42
N ALA A 53 4.61 -6.14 -6.59
CA ALA A 53 3.66 -6.60 -7.61
C ALA A 53 4.24 -6.42 -9.02
N ARG A 54 3.78 -7.23 -9.98
CA ARG A 54 4.23 -7.21 -11.38
C ARG A 54 3.73 -5.98 -12.14
N ASN A 55 2.56 -5.47 -11.76
CA ASN A 55 1.92 -4.32 -12.39
C ASN A 55 0.91 -3.67 -11.43
N VAL A 56 0.34 -2.57 -11.89
CA VAL A 56 -0.65 -1.77 -11.14
C VAL A 56 -1.93 -2.59 -10.88
N ASP A 57 -2.35 -3.46 -11.79
CA ASP A 57 -3.56 -4.29 -11.62
C ASP A 57 -3.41 -5.33 -10.50
N GLU A 58 -2.24 -5.96 -10.39
CA GLU A 58 -1.91 -6.88 -9.29
C GLU A 58 -1.80 -6.12 -7.96
N ALA A 59 -1.15 -4.94 -7.97
CA ALA A 59 -1.11 -4.07 -6.80
C ALA A 59 -2.51 -3.67 -6.33
N ARG A 60 -3.42 -3.39 -7.27
CA ARG A 60 -4.82 -3.07 -6.99
C ARG A 60 -5.56 -4.25 -6.39
N SER A 61 -5.40 -5.44 -6.96
CA SER A 61 -5.99 -6.67 -6.42
C SER A 61 -5.52 -6.94 -4.98
N ILE A 62 -4.25 -6.68 -4.68
CA ILE A 62 -3.72 -6.77 -3.30
C ILE A 62 -4.34 -5.69 -2.41
N ALA A 63 -4.46 -4.45 -2.89
CA ALA A 63 -5.09 -3.37 -2.13
C ALA A 63 -6.56 -3.66 -1.78
N ASP A 64 -7.33 -4.24 -2.71
CA ASP A 64 -8.70 -4.72 -2.47
C ASP A 64 -8.75 -5.82 -1.39
N LEU A 65 -7.83 -6.79 -1.44
CA LEU A 65 -7.72 -7.82 -0.40
C LEU A 65 -7.39 -7.21 0.97
N VAL A 66 -6.45 -6.26 1.02
CA VAL A 66 -6.08 -5.55 2.25
C VAL A 66 -7.25 -4.74 2.80
N LEU A 67 -8.02 -4.07 1.95
CA LEU A 67 -9.24 -3.37 2.37
C LEU A 67 -10.24 -4.35 3.01
N ALA A 68 -10.40 -5.54 2.44
CA ALA A 68 -11.27 -6.59 2.96
C ALA A 68 -10.74 -7.32 4.21
N GLU A 69 -9.46 -7.20 4.56
CA GLU A 69 -8.87 -7.82 5.78
C GLU A 69 -9.52 -7.30 7.07
N SER A 70 -10.10 -6.09 7.05
CA SER A 70 -10.72 -5.49 8.24
C SER A 70 -11.95 -4.65 7.91
N PRO A 71 -13.06 -4.78 8.66
CA PRO A 71 -14.23 -3.93 8.48
C PRO A 71 -13.99 -2.47 8.90
N TYR A 72 -12.83 -2.17 9.49
CA TYR A 72 -12.47 -0.82 9.91
C TYR A 72 -11.65 -0.07 8.87
N HIS A 73 -11.10 -0.77 7.86
CA HIS A 73 -10.40 -0.14 6.75
C HIS A 73 -11.41 0.63 5.89
N ARG A 74 -11.14 1.91 5.66
CA ARG A 74 -12.01 2.83 4.90
C ARG A 74 -11.52 3.08 3.49
N SER A 75 -10.20 3.05 3.30
CA SER A 75 -9.61 3.12 1.97
C SER A 75 -8.18 2.62 2.02
N VAL A 76 -7.69 2.15 0.87
CA VAL A 76 -6.28 1.86 0.65
C VAL A 76 -5.80 2.71 -0.52
N GLU A 77 -4.83 3.58 -0.28
CA GLU A 77 -4.14 4.34 -1.33
C GLU A 77 -2.84 3.64 -1.68
N ALA A 78 -2.58 3.44 -2.97
CA ALA A 78 -1.35 2.87 -3.47
C ALA A 78 -0.49 3.95 -4.11
N SER A 79 0.79 3.93 -3.78
CA SER A 79 1.79 4.86 -4.29
C SER A 79 3.07 4.10 -4.68
N ASP A 80 3.80 4.64 -5.64
CA ASP A 80 5.11 4.15 -6.05
C ASP A 80 6.19 5.23 -5.83
N ARG A 81 7.34 5.05 -6.46
CA ARG A 81 8.48 5.98 -6.39
C ARG A 81 8.19 7.32 -7.10
N HIS A 82 7.18 7.36 -7.96
CA HIS A 82 6.79 8.51 -8.77
C HIS A 82 5.60 9.27 -8.18
N GLY A 83 4.81 8.66 -7.29
CA GLY A 83 3.76 9.34 -6.53
C GLY A 83 2.56 8.44 -6.23
N SER A 84 1.41 9.07 -5.96
CA SER A 84 0.15 8.35 -5.77
C SER A 84 -0.38 7.82 -7.10
N LEU A 85 -0.76 6.54 -7.11
CA LEU A 85 -1.23 5.84 -8.32
C LEU A 85 -2.75 5.70 -8.34
N PHE A 86 -3.34 5.18 -7.25
CA PHE A 86 -4.77 4.94 -7.16
C PHE A 86 -5.25 4.83 -5.71
N VAL A 87 -6.57 4.96 -5.52
CA VAL A 87 -7.24 4.78 -4.23
C VAL A 87 -8.36 3.75 -4.39
N VAL A 88 -8.39 2.77 -3.48
CA VAL A 88 -9.48 1.79 -3.34
C VAL A 88 -10.33 2.20 -2.12
N PRO A 89 -11.53 2.76 -2.32
CA PRO A 89 -12.42 3.11 -1.22
C PRO A 89 -13.23 1.90 -0.74
N ASP A 90 -13.64 1.92 0.53
CA ASP A 90 -14.67 1.04 1.08
C ASP A 90 -15.94 1.14 0.21
N PRO A 91 -16.45 0.03 -0.33
CA PRO A 91 -17.65 0.08 -1.16
C PRO A 91 -18.81 0.60 -0.31
N PRO A 92 -19.67 1.47 -0.88
CA PRO A 92 -20.85 1.93 -0.15
C PRO A 92 -21.69 0.71 0.28
N PRO A 93 -22.28 0.73 1.48
CA PRO A 93 -23.17 -0.34 1.91
C PRO A 93 -24.24 -0.50 0.83
N GLN A 94 -24.28 -1.68 0.20
CA GLN A 94 -25.36 -2.00 -0.71
C GLN A 94 -26.64 -1.88 0.11
N ASN A 95 -27.53 -0.96 -0.27
CA ASN A 95 -28.88 -0.86 0.30
C ASN A 95 -29.45 -2.28 0.29
N ARG A 96 -29.54 -2.90 1.47
CA ARG A 96 -30.31 -4.13 1.62
C ARG A 96 -31.75 -3.71 1.44
N ASP A 97 -32.30 -3.93 0.25
CA ASP A 97 -33.73 -3.84 0.02
C ASP A 97 -34.46 -4.66 1.10
N PRO A 98 -35.29 -4.05 1.96
CA PRO A 98 -36.13 -4.78 2.89
C PRO A 98 -37.39 -5.23 2.14
N ASP A 99 -37.26 -6.22 1.27
CA ASP A 99 -38.42 -6.94 0.73
C ASP A 99 -38.26 -8.43 1.01
N LEU A 100 -38.30 -8.77 2.31
CA LEU A 100 -38.80 -10.08 2.71
C LEU A 100 -40.26 -9.88 3.10
N PRO A 101 -41.24 -10.47 2.39
CA PRO A 101 -42.59 -10.57 2.92
C PRO A 101 -42.52 -11.38 4.21
N GLU A 102 -42.94 -10.78 5.32
CA GLU A 102 -43.16 -11.50 6.57
C GLU A 102 -44.13 -12.65 6.30
N ASP A 103 -43.65 -13.83 6.66
CA ASP A 103 -44.38 -15.07 6.93
C ASP A 103 -45.91 -14.90 7.07
N ALA A 104 -46.65 -15.42 6.09
CA ALA A 104 -48.04 -15.78 6.28
C ALA A 104 -48.16 -17.31 6.40
N SER A 105 -47.41 -17.91 7.33
CA SER A 105 -47.74 -19.24 7.84
C SER A 105 -48.96 -19.11 8.75
N ARG A 106 -50.15 -19.05 8.14
CA ARG A 106 -51.43 -19.09 8.87
C ARG A 106 -51.95 -20.53 8.85
N PRO A 107 -52.04 -21.23 10.00
CA PRO A 107 -52.70 -22.53 10.05
C PRO A 107 -54.23 -22.34 10.03
N ASP A 108 -54.94 -23.14 9.22
CA ASP A 108 -56.36 -23.47 9.39
C ASP A 108 -56.46 -24.99 9.62
#